data_AF-A0A7S2GC90-F1
#
_entry.id   AF-A0A7S2GC90-F1
#
_cell.length_a   1.000
_cell.length_b   1.000
_cell.length_c   1.000
_cell.angle_alpha   90.00
_cell.angle_beta   90.00
_cell.angle_gamma   90.00
#
_symmetry.space_group_name_H-M   'P 1'
#
loop_
_entity.id
_entity.type
_entity.pdbx_description
1 polymer ?
#
loop_
_entity_poly.entity_id
_entity_poly.type
_entity_poly.pdbx_seq_one_letter_code
_entity_poly.pdbx_strand_id
1 'polypeptide(L)'
;ERIFMVGFREDSLRIQRGTAAADCEDVMDWDSLFEEASLASSLSRSKTVRGILEPSTSEMVLASKLTAAQWAKLLAQCDSSSEGLTGRTIDLDGKAPTLISSYHRITNLSSKFIFPERCARDEKSSDAIDYAADPNYQCDVIMDNNGSSKQPQGLPHVNVSSPPRFLTPRECARLMGFPDSFSAPRLTDASGRAWFYHQIGNA
;
A
#
# COMPACT_ATOMS: atom_id res chain seq x y z
N GLU A 1 -11.55 -7.31 27.19
CA GLU A 1 -12.09 -6.86 25.89
C GLU A 1 -13.54 -6.44 26.04
N ARG A 2 -13.99 -5.40 25.33
CA ARG A 2 -15.42 -5.05 25.23
C ARG A 2 -15.84 -5.28 23.79
N ILE A 3 -16.63 -6.33 23.56
CA ILE A 3 -17.21 -6.65 22.26
C ILE A 3 -18.40 -5.72 22.07
N PHE A 4 -18.33 -4.83 21.08
CA PHE A 4 -19.47 -4.02 20.66
C PHE A 4 -20.19 -4.77 19.54
N MET A 5 -21.32 -5.39 19.86
CA MET A 5 -22.25 -5.91 18.85
C MET A 5 -23.04 -4.72 18.29
N VAL A 6 -22.77 -4.36 17.04
CA VAL A 6 -23.62 -3.41 16.29
C VAL A 6 -24.87 -4.18 15.87
N GLY A 7 -25.94 -4.02 16.63
CA GLY A 7 -27.26 -4.51 16.23
C GLY A 7 -27.77 -3.70 15.05
N PHE A 8 -27.98 -4.35 13.90
CA PHE A 8 -28.74 -3.77 12.80
C PHE A 8 -30.19 -3.61 13.28
N ARG A 9 -30.65 -2.36 13.29
CA ARG A 9 -31.99 -2.00 13.71
C ARG A 9 -32.93 -2.18 12.50
N GLU A 10 -33.65 -3.31 12.47
CA GLU A 10 -34.70 -3.60 11.48
C GLU A 10 -35.96 -2.76 11.74
N ASP A 11 -35.84 -1.44 11.69
CA ASP A 11 -37.01 -0.56 11.72
C ASP A 11 -37.54 -0.35 10.30
N SER A 12 -38.44 -1.26 9.90
CA SER A 12 -39.65 -0.99 9.13
C SER A 12 -39.53 -0.29 7.77
N LEU A 13 -39.15 -1.04 6.74
CA LEU A 13 -39.70 -0.82 5.40
C LEU A 13 -40.94 -1.71 5.23
N ARG A 14 -42.12 -1.14 5.54
CA ARG A 14 -43.41 -1.68 5.10
C ARG A 14 -43.46 -1.59 3.58
N ILE A 15 -42.96 -2.61 2.89
CA ILE A 15 -43.20 -2.82 1.46
C ILE A 15 -44.67 -3.21 1.33
N GLN A 16 -45.49 -2.31 0.77
CA GLN A 16 -46.84 -2.63 0.35
C GLN A 16 -46.75 -3.72 -0.72
N ARG A 17 -47.25 -4.92 -0.40
CA ARG A 17 -47.50 -6.00 -1.36
C ARG A 17 -48.58 -5.55 -2.33
N GLY A 18 -48.16 -4.94 -3.43
CA GLY A 18 -48.95 -4.84 -4.66
C GLY A 18 -48.80 -6.15 -5.43
N THR A 19 -49.85 -6.97 -5.43
CA THR A 19 -49.98 -8.17 -6.25
C THR A 19 -50.17 -7.77 -7.72
N ALA A 20 -49.10 -7.80 -8.50
CA ALA A 20 -49.15 -7.94 -9.95
C ALA A 20 -48.21 -9.10 -10.31
N ALA A 21 -48.79 -10.29 -10.45
CA ALA A 21 -48.13 -11.44 -11.06
C ALA A 21 -47.98 -11.12 -12.54
N ALA A 22 -46.84 -10.54 -12.91
CA ALA A 22 -46.33 -10.60 -14.25
C ALA A 22 -45.19 -11.62 -14.21
N ASP A 23 -45.37 -12.71 -14.94
CA ASP A 23 -44.41 -13.78 -15.12
C ASP A 23 -43.13 -13.20 -15.76
N CYS A 24 -42.18 -12.77 -14.93
CA CYS A 24 -40.80 -12.55 -15.35
C CYS A 24 -39.98 -13.77 -14.91
N GLU A 25 -40.07 -14.85 -15.68
CA GLU A 25 -38.98 -15.82 -15.74
C GLU A 25 -37.81 -15.18 -16.52
N ASP A 26 -37.29 -14.07 -15.99
CA ASP A 26 -35.99 -13.55 -16.38
C ASP A 26 -34.96 -14.44 -15.67
N VAL A 27 -34.78 -15.63 -16.23
CA VAL A 27 -33.68 -16.53 -15.90
C VAL A 27 -32.42 -15.74 -16.20
N MET A 28 -31.83 -15.15 -15.15
CA MET A 28 -30.51 -14.53 -15.25
C MET A 28 -29.57 -15.56 -15.87
N ASP A 29 -29.18 -15.31 -17.12
CA ASP A 29 -28.20 -16.11 -17.82
C ASP A 29 -26.81 -15.78 -17.25
N TRP A 30 -26.47 -16.52 -16.19
CA TRP A 30 -25.19 -16.41 -15.51
C TRP A 30 -24.01 -16.72 -16.46
N ASP A 31 -24.24 -17.48 -17.55
CA ASP A 31 -23.20 -17.82 -18.52
C ASP A 31 -22.86 -16.59 -19.41
N SER A 32 -23.87 -15.80 -19.80
CA SER A 32 -23.63 -14.53 -20.53
C SER A 32 -22.80 -13.51 -19.73
N LEU A 33 -23.00 -13.41 -18.41
CA LEU A 33 -22.17 -12.57 -17.53
C LEU A 33 -20.74 -13.10 -17.39
N PHE A 34 -20.56 -14.42 -17.43
CA PHE A 34 -19.24 -15.05 -17.36
C PHE A 34 -18.45 -14.86 -18.66
N GLU A 35 -19.09 -14.88 -19.83
CA GLU A 35 -18.42 -14.63 -21.11
C GLU A 35 -17.95 -13.18 -21.28
N GLU A 36 -18.74 -12.17 -20.86
CA GLU A 36 -18.28 -10.78 -20.84
C GLU A 36 -17.12 -10.56 -19.87
N ALA A 37 -17.17 -11.18 -18.69
CA ALA A 37 -16.08 -11.13 -17.71
C ALA A 37 -14.80 -11.83 -18.25
N SER A 38 -14.96 -12.90 -19.04
CA SER A 38 -13.87 -13.64 -19.65
C SER A 38 -13.17 -12.83 -20.76
N LEU A 39 -13.92 -12.14 -21.61
CA LEU A 39 -13.37 -11.24 -22.63
C LEU A 39 -12.64 -10.04 -22.00
N ALA A 40 -13.19 -9.45 -20.94
CA ALA A 40 -12.51 -8.41 -20.16
C ALA A 40 -11.25 -8.96 -19.44
N SER A 41 -11.27 -10.23 -19.05
CA SER A 41 -10.13 -10.94 -18.45
C SER A 41 -9.04 -11.27 -19.47
N SER A 42 -9.33 -11.36 -20.76
CA SER A 42 -8.29 -11.61 -21.79
C SER A 42 -7.34 -10.41 -22.00
N LEU A 43 -7.78 -9.21 -21.63
CA LEU A 43 -6.95 -8.00 -21.50
C LEU A 43 -6.33 -7.86 -20.10
N SER A 44 -6.60 -8.78 -19.18
CA SER A 44 -5.94 -8.86 -17.87
C SER A 44 -4.52 -9.39 -18.03
N ARG A 45 -3.69 -8.54 -18.66
CA ARG A 45 -2.26 -8.51 -18.42
C ARG A 45 -2.11 -8.69 -16.90
N SER A 46 -1.49 -9.80 -16.48
CA SER A 46 -1.34 -10.16 -15.07
C SER A 46 -1.06 -8.88 -14.28
N LYS A 47 -2.01 -8.48 -13.43
CA LYS A 47 -1.99 -7.19 -12.74
C LYS A 47 -0.80 -7.22 -11.78
N THR A 48 0.37 -6.90 -12.30
CA THR A 48 1.55 -6.62 -11.48
C THR A 48 1.21 -5.43 -10.62
N VAL A 49 1.82 -5.35 -9.44
CA VAL A 49 1.61 -4.22 -8.54
C VAL A 49 1.87 -2.90 -9.27
N ARG A 50 2.85 -2.87 -10.18
CA ARG A 50 3.13 -1.71 -11.03
C ARG A 50 1.93 -1.21 -11.84
N GLY A 51 1.10 -2.10 -12.38
CA GLY A 51 -0.10 -1.72 -13.14
C GLY A 51 -1.23 -1.17 -12.27
N ILE A 52 -1.14 -1.33 -10.95
CA ILE A 52 -2.11 -0.86 -9.97
C ILE A 52 -1.73 0.51 -9.38
N LEU A 53 -0.44 0.83 -9.37
CA LEU A 53 0.10 2.05 -8.78
C LEU A 53 -0.47 3.32 -9.43
N GLU A 54 -0.67 4.34 -8.60
CA GLU A 54 -0.97 5.68 -9.09
C GLU A 54 0.27 6.30 -9.75
N PRO A 55 0.09 7.19 -10.73
CA PRO A 55 1.20 7.91 -11.34
C PRO A 55 1.97 8.69 -10.27
N SER A 56 3.29 8.75 -10.40
CA SER A 56 4.18 9.40 -9.42
C SER A 56 3.91 10.90 -9.23
N THR A 57 3.19 11.52 -10.18
CA THR A 57 2.74 12.92 -10.16
C THR A 57 1.45 13.13 -9.37
N SER A 58 0.75 12.08 -8.95
CA SER A 58 -0.48 12.18 -8.16
C SER A 58 -0.18 12.80 -6.79
N GLU A 59 -1.00 13.77 -6.37
CA GLU A 59 -0.90 14.42 -5.07
C GLU A 59 -0.95 13.40 -3.92
N MET A 60 -1.75 12.34 -4.08
CA MET A 60 -1.91 11.27 -3.09
C MET A 60 -0.63 10.47 -2.89
N VAL A 61 0.14 10.25 -3.96
CA VAL A 61 1.44 9.57 -3.92
C VAL A 61 2.44 10.43 -3.16
N LEU A 62 2.45 11.74 -3.41
CA LEU A 62 3.32 12.69 -2.70
C LEU A 62 2.98 12.74 -1.21
N ALA A 63 1.69 12.79 -0.86
CA ALA A 63 1.20 12.81 0.52
C ALA A 63 1.43 11.50 1.30
N SER A 64 1.70 10.39 0.59
CA SER A 64 1.94 9.07 1.18
C SER A 64 3.43 8.78 1.44
N LYS A 65 4.33 9.70 1.08
CA LYS A 65 5.76 9.60 1.38
C LYS A 65 6.02 9.60 2.88
N LEU A 66 6.97 8.80 3.32
CA LEU A 66 7.42 8.84 4.70
C LEU A 66 8.13 10.15 4.99
N THR A 67 7.83 10.73 6.16
CA THR A 67 8.61 11.85 6.69
C THR A 67 10.00 11.38 7.11
N ALA A 68 10.97 12.30 7.22
CA ALA A 68 12.33 11.95 7.67
C ALA A 68 12.33 11.24 9.04
N ALA A 69 11.51 11.71 9.98
CA ALA A 69 11.37 11.10 11.31
C ALA A 69 10.72 9.70 11.25
N GLN A 70 9.76 9.50 10.34
CA GLN A 70 9.18 8.19 10.09
C GLN A 70 10.21 7.24 9.49
N TRP A 71 10.96 7.70 8.49
CA TRP A 71 12.02 6.93 7.85
C TRP A 71 13.11 6.50 8.85
N ALA A 72 13.58 7.41 9.70
CA ALA A 72 14.53 7.09 10.76
C ALA A 72 14.00 6.00 11.72
N LYS A 73 12.71 6.06 12.09
CA LYS A 73 12.07 5.00 12.89
C LYS A 73 12.03 3.67 12.16
N LEU A 74 11.74 3.67 10.86
CA LEU A 74 11.71 2.45 10.05
C LEU A 74 13.10 1.81 9.96
N LEU A 75 14.15 2.62 9.78
CA LEU A 75 15.55 2.17 9.78
C LEU A 75 15.93 1.53 11.12
N ALA A 76 15.69 2.22 12.24
CA ALA A 76 15.97 1.69 13.57
C ALA A 76 15.24 0.36 13.85
N GLN A 77 14.04 0.18 13.31
CA GLN A 77 13.34 -1.11 13.40
C GLN A 77 13.97 -2.19 12.53
N CYS A 78 14.44 -1.83 11.33
CA CYS A 78 15.09 -2.79 10.42
C CYS A 78 16.42 -3.27 10.97
N ASP A 79 17.17 -2.43 11.68
CA ASP A 79 18.44 -2.82 12.32
C ASP A 79 18.26 -3.93 13.38
N SER A 80 17.06 -4.01 13.96
CA SER A 80 16.71 -5.07 14.91
C SER A 80 16.12 -6.35 14.29
N SER A 81 15.79 -6.32 12.99
CA SER A 81 15.14 -7.43 12.28
C SER A 81 16.10 -8.14 11.34
N SER A 82 16.08 -9.48 11.32
CA SER A 82 16.89 -10.29 10.41
C SER A 82 16.56 -10.09 8.93
N GLU A 83 15.34 -9.66 8.60
CA GLU A 83 14.92 -9.46 7.19
C GLU A 83 15.31 -8.07 6.63
N GLY A 84 15.69 -7.13 7.51
CA GLY A 84 15.97 -5.75 7.16
C GLY A 84 14.83 -5.07 6.37
N LEU A 85 15.20 -4.17 5.45
CA LEU A 85 14.25 -3.44 4.59
C LEU A 85 13.64 -4.33 3.49
N THR A 86 14.34 -5.39 3.08
CA THR A 86 13.89 -6.27 1.99
C THR A 86 12.58 -6.98 2.35
N GLY A 87 12.46 -7.46 3.58
CA GLY A 87 11.23 -8.06 4.10
C GLY A 87 10.05 -7.08 4.15
N ARG A 88 10.29 -5.76 4.08
CA ARG A 88 9.23 -4.74 4.06
C ARG A 88 8.99 -4.10 2.69
N THR A 89 9.65 -4.58 1.64
CA THR A 89 9.45 -4.06 0.29
C THR A 89 8.30 -4.79 -0.40
N ILE A 90 7.46 -4.05 -1.14
CA ILE A 90 6.49 -4.66 -2.06
C ILE A 90 7.22 -4.97 -3.37
N ASP A 91 7.19 -6.25 -3.76
CA ASP A 91 7.65 -6.66 -5.09
C ASP A 91 6.70 -6.10 -6.16
N LEU A 92 7.21 -5.22 -7.01
CA LEU A 92 6.41 -4.51 -8.01
C LEU A 92 5.98 -5.40 -9.18
N ASP A 93 6.75 -6.45 -9.45
CA ASP A 93 6.54 -7.39 -10.55
C ASP A 93 5.95 -8.73 -10.05
N GLY A 94 5.96 -8.93 -8.73
CA GLY A 94 5.33 -10.05 -8.05
C GLY A 94 3.81 -9.98 -7.92
N LYS A 95 3.26 -10.96 -7.22
CA LYS A 95 1.82 -11.00 -6.87
C LYS A 95 1.51 -9.93 -5.82
N ALA A 96 0.36 -9.28 -5.99
CA ALA A 96 -0.19 -8.36 -5.01
C ALA A 96 -0.31 -9.03 -3.62
N PRO A 97 0.32 -8.48 -2.57
CA PRO A 97 0.15 -9.01 -1.22
C PRO A 97 -1.24 -8.70 -0.67
N THR A 98 -1.82 -9.56 0.18
CA THR A 98 -3.05 -9.20 0.91
C THR A 98 -2.73 -8.14 1.98
N LEU A 99 -3.52 -7.07 2.01
CA LEU A 99 -3.37 -6.04 3.03
C LEU A 99 -4.11 -6.43 4.31
N ILE A 100 -3.49 -6.18 5.46
CA ILE A 100 -4.13 -6.33 6.76
C ILE A 100 -4.52 -4.96 7.33
N SER A 101 -5.48 -4.94 8.25
CA SER A 101 -6.05 -3.70 8.83
C SER A 101 -5.04 -2.76 9.53
N SER A 102 -3.84 -3.27 9.82
CA SER A 102 -2.76 -2.56 10.48
C SER A 102 -1.62 -2.12 9.53
N TYR A 103 -1.84 -2.22 8.21
CA TYR A 103 -0.86 -1.90 7.18
C TYR A 103 -0.30 -0.46 7.27
N HIS A 104 -1.09 0.53 7.69
CA HIS A 104 -0.67 1.94 7.73
C HIS A 104 -0.01 2.37 9.06
N ARG A 105 0.59 1.44 9.81
CA ARG A 105 1.31 1.74 11.05
C ARG A 105 2.79 1.47 10.86
N ILE A 106 3.62 2.51 10.88
CA ILE A 106 5.07 2.37 10.67
C ILE A 106 5.73 1.40 11.64
N THR A 107 5.19 1.32 12.86
CA THR A 107 5.73 0.46 13.91
C THR A 107 5.44 -1.03 13.69
N ASN A 108 4.55 -1.35 12.75
CA ASN A 108 4.14 -2.72 12.49
C ASN A 108 5.11 -3.40 11.51
N LEU A 109 5.57 -4.59 11.88
CA LEU A 109 6.48 -5.40 11.08
C LEU A 109 5.83 -5.84 9.75
N SER A 110 4.51 -5.96 9.71
CA SER A 110 3.78 -6.38 8.51
C SER A 110 3.56 -5.25 7.50
N SER A 111 3.87 -4.00 7.84
CA SER A 111 3.75 -2.87 6.93
C SER A 111 4.74 -3.00 5.79
N LYS A 112 4.23 -2.99 4.56
CA LYS A 112 5.04 -3.05 3.34
C LYS A 112 5.09 -1.68 2.67
N PHE A 113 6.20 -1.35 2.04
CA PHE A 113 6.44 -0.04 1.45
C PHE A 113 6.80 -0.15 -0.02
N ILE A 114 6.47 0.89 -0.77
CA ILE A 114 6.94 1.06 -2.14
C ILE A 114 8.23 1.86 -2.07
N PHE A 115 9.28 1.28 -2.63
CA PHE A 115 10.54 1.96 -2.89
C PHE A 115 10.49 2.44 -4.34
N PRO A 116 10.50 3.76 -4.58
CA PRO A 116 10.47 4.26 -5.95
C PRO A 116 11.72 3.76 -6.67
N GLU A 117 11.51 3.14 -7.82
CA GLU A 117 12.62 2.71 -8.65
C GLU A 117 13.45 3.93 -9.02
N ARG A 118 14.78 3.78 -8.96
CA ARG A 118 15.63 4.72 -9.65
C ARG A 118 15.23 4.69 -11.11
N CYS A 119 14.89 5.84 -11.68
CA CYS A 119 14.85 5.97 -13.13
C CYS A 119 16.22 5.52 -13.63
N ALA A 120 16.29 4.33 -14.25
CA ALA A 120 17.52 3.73 -14.76
C ALA A 120 18.13 4.54 -15.94
N ARG A 121 17.74 5.81 -16.13
CA ARG A 121 18.09 6.62 -17.29
C ARG A 121 19.15 7.69 -17.03
N ASP A 122 19.52 7.95 -15.78
CA ASP A 122 20.51 8.99 -15.49
C ASP A 122 21.87 8.42 -15.05
N GLU A 123 22.38 7.42 -15.78
CA GLU A 123 23.78 6.98 -15.63
C GLU A 123 24.81 8.05 -16.04
N LYS A 124 24.37 9.24 -16.47
CA LYS A 124 25.24 10.37 -16.85
C LYS A 124 25.00 11.65 -16.09
N SER A 125 24.10 11.66 -15.09
CA SER A 125 23.97 12.81 -14.19
C SER A 125 24.96 12.63 -13.04
N SER A 126 26.11 13.30 -13.13
CA SER A 126 27.10 13.40 -12.05
C SER A 126 26.58 14.17 -10.82
N ASP A 127 25.32 14.59 -10.82
CA ASP A 127 24.66 15.26 -9.72
C ASP A 127 23.94 14.22 -8.86
N ALA A 128 24.71 13.27 -8.31
CA ALA A 128 24.25 12.51 -7.17
C ALA A 128 23.98 13.52 -6.05
N ILE A 129 22.71 13.81 -5.79
CA ILE A 129 22.31 14.48 -4.56
C ILE A 129 22.66 13.50 -3.44
N ASP A 130 23.87 13.64 -2.90
CA ASP A 130 24.29 13.02 -1.66
C ASP A 130 23.30 13.44 -0.57
N TYR A 131 22.31 12.59 -0.32
CA TYR A 131 21.49 12.69 0.90
C TYR A 131 22.35 12.52 2.17
N ALA A 132 23.63 12.14 2.03
CA ALA A 132 24.64 12.13 3.07
C ALA A 132 25.19 13.53 3.42
N ALA A 133 24.87 14.58 2.65
CA ALA A 133 25.39 15.94 2.87
C ALA A 133 24.45 16.87 3.66
N ASP A 134 23.36 16.35 4.24
CA ASP A 134 22.67 17.09 5.31
C ASP A 134 23.52 16.95 6.59
N PRO A 135 24.15 18.03 7.09
CA PRO A 135 24.97 17.97 8.30
C PRO A 135 24.15 17.59 9.56
N ASN A 136 22.82 17.56 9.49
CA ASN A 136 21.96 17.03 10.55
C ASN A 136 21.58 15.55 10.37
N TYR A 137 21.92 14.91 9.26
CA TYR A 137 21.73 13.47 9.07
C TYR A 137 22.95 12.72 9.62
N GLN A 138 23.19 12.89 10.92
CA GLN A 138 24.20 12.13 11.63
C GLN A 138 23.62 10.72 11.85
N CYS A 139 23.92 9.81 10.93
CA CYS A 139 23.85 8.39 11.23
C CYS A 139 24.86 8.15 12.35
N ASP A 140 24.36 8.04 13.58
CA ASP A 140 25.16 7.66 14.74
C ASP A 140 25.89 6.37 14.39
N VAL A 141 27.17 6.51 14.06
CA VAL A 141 28.09 5.39 13.97
C VAL A 141 28.13 4.82 15.37
N ILE A 142 27.38 3.74 15.60
CA ILE A 142 27.48 2.97 16.83
C ILE A 142 28.94 2.52 16.91
N MET A 143 29.70 3.18 17.78
CA MET A 143 31.09 2.83 18.01
C MET A 143 31.11 1.61 18.92
N ASP A 144 31.45 0.47 18.36
CA ASP A 144 31.76 -0.72 19.14
C ASP A 144 32.99 -0.42 20.01
N ASN A 145 32.94 -0.76 21.30
CA ASN A 145 34.00 -0.49 22.30
C ASN A 145 35.40 -1.08 21.97
N ASN A 146 35.55 -1.77 20.83
CA ASN A 146 36.80 -2.40 20.40
C ASN A 146 37.60 -1.59 19.37
N GLY A 147 37.17 -0.37 19.00
CA GLY A 147 37.97 0.50 18.12
C GLY A 147 38.29 -0.08 16.73
N SER A 148 37.57 -1.14 16.33
CA SER A 148 37.71 -1.76 15.01
C SER A 148 36.49 -1.39 14.19
N SER A 149 36.64 -0.37 13.34
CA SER A 149 35.61 0.05 12.38
C SER A 149 35.46 -1.00 11.29
N LYS A 150 34.77 -2.11 11.61
CA LYS A 150 34.31 -3.04 10.58
C LYS A 150 33.06 -2.44 9.95
N GLN A 151 33.27 -1.69 8.88
CA GLN A 151 32.18 -1.33 7.98
C GLN A 151 31.47 -2.65 7.59
N PRO A 152 30.16 -2.80 7.79
CA PRO A 152 29.45 -4.05 7.48
C PRO A 152 29.52 -4.31 5.98
N GLN A 153 30.53 -5.08 5.56
CA GLN A 153 30.73 -5.49 4.17
C GLN A 153 29.71 -6.57 3.85
N GLY A 154 28.64 -6.22 3.12
CA GLY A 154 27.80 -7.24 2.47
C GLY A 154 26.31 -6.97 2.37
N LEU A 155 25.77 -5.89 2.97
CA LEU A 155 24.39 -5.53 2.68
C LEU A 155 24.33 -4.83 1.31
N PRO A 156 23.50 -5.30 0.37
CA PRO A 156 23.29 -4.59 -0.88
C PRO A 156 22.82 -3.18 -0.51
N HIS A 157 23.66 -2.19 -0.78
CA HIS A 157 23.29 -0.79 -0.65
C HIS A 157 22.15 -0.58 -1.66
N VAL A 158 20.91 -0.76 -1.19
CA VAL A 158 19.73 -0.35 -1.93
C VAL A 158 19.84 1.16 -1.96
N ASN A 159 20.38 1.63 -3.05
CA ASN A 159 20.65 3.03 -3.26
C ASN A 159 19.25 3.61 -3.54
N VAL A 160 18.54 4.07 -2.50
CA VAL A 160 17.18 4.58 -2.65
C VAL A 160 17.30 6.06 -3.01
N SER A 161 16.88 6.47 -4.20
CA SER A 161 16.94 7.88 -4.62
C SER A 161 15.87 8.75 -3.96
N SER A 162 14.90 8.13 -3.27
CA SER A 162 13.79 8.82 -2.63
C SER A 162 13.26 8.01 -1.45
N PRO A 163 12.74 8.67 -0.41
CA PRO A 163 12.18 7.97 0.74
C PRO A 163 11.03 7.05 0.31
N PRO A 164 10.90 5.87 0.95
CA PRO A 164 9.79 4.98 0.67
C PRO A 164 8.45 5.62 1.03
N ARG A 165 7.37 5.07 0.49
CA ARG A 165 6.01 5.54 0.74
C ARG A 165 5.06 4.39 1.05
N PHE A 166 3.97 4.71 1.72
CA PHE A 166 2.83 3.80 1.83
C PHE A 166 2.09 3.71 0.47
N LEU A 167 1.36 2.61 0.28
CA LEU A 167 0.30 2.57 -0.73
C LEU A 167 -0.72 3.67 -0.45
N THR A 168 -1.25 4.30 -1.48
CA THR A 168 -2.39 5.20 -1.34
C THR A 168 -3.68 4.41 -1.09
N PRO A 169 -4.77 5.03 -0.61
CA PRO A 169 -6.06 4.35 -0.45
C PRO A 169 -6.56 3.70 -1.72
N ARG A 170 -6.32 4.38 -2.84
CA ARG A 170 -6.76 3.90 -4.14
C ARG A 170 -5.94 2.71 -4.61
N GLU A 171 -4.63 2.76 -4.40
CA GLU A 171 -3.75 1.61 -4.66
C GLU A 171 -4.15 0.40 -3.81
N CYS A 172 -4.46 0.61 -2.52
CA CYS A 172 -4.97 -0.44 -1.64
C CYS A 172 -6.29 -1.03 -2.15
N ALA A 173 -7.24 -0.19 -2.57
CA ALA A 173 -8.52 -0.65 -3.09
C ALA A 173 -8.36 -1.49 -4.35
N ARG A 174 -7.56 -1.03 -5.33
CA ARG A 174 -7.28 -1.79 -6.53
C ARG A 174 -6.57 -3.12 -6.23
N LEU A 175 -5.66 -3.10 -5.26
CA LEU A 175 -4.91 -4.27 -4.82
C LEU A 175 -5.81 -5.32 -4.16
N MET A 176 -6.87 -4.89 -3.47
CA MET A 176 -7.93 -5.74 -2.91
C MET A 176 -9.05 -6.07 -3.92
N GLY A 177 -8.90 -5.71 -5.19
CA GLY A 177 -9.85 -6.04 -6.26
C GLY A 177 -11.05 -5.11 -6.39
N PHE A 178 -11.11 -4.00 -5.66
CA PHE A 178 -12.17 -3.01 -5.84
C PHE A 178 -12.08 -2.38 -7.26
N PRO A 179 -13.22 -2.14 -7.91
CA PRO A 179 -13.26 -1.61 -9.27
C PRO A 179 -12.80 -0.14 -9.32
N ASP A 180 -12.46 0.35 -10.51
CA ASP A 180 -12.01 1.74 -10.63
C ASP A 180 -13.14 2.77 -10.34
N SER A 181 -14.40 2.37 -10.37
CA SER A 181 -15.54 3.18 -9.94
C SER A 181 -15.64 3.35 -8.41
N PHE A 182 -14.94 2.54 -7.62
CA PHE A 182 -14.96 2.64 -6.16
C PHE A 182 -14.30 3.93 -5.68
N SER A 183 -15.06 4.82 -5.06
CA SER A 183 -14.53 6.09 -4.56
C SER A 183 -13.86 5.89 -3.20
N ALA A 184 -12.53 5.90 -3.19
CA ALA A 184 -11.77 5.96 -1.93
C ALA A 184 -11.88 7.38 -1.33
N PRO A 185 -12.02 7.51 0.00
CA PRO A 185 -12.05 8.82 0.66
C PRO A 185 -10.82 9.66 0.29
N ARG A 186 -11.03 10.94 -0.04
CA ARG A 186 -9.93 11.89 -0.20
C ARG A 186 -9.34 12.15 1.19
N LEU A 187 -8.05 11.89 1.34
CA LEU A 187 -7.37 11.87 2.63
C LEU A 187 -6.94 13.27 3.10
N THR A 188 -7.89 14.20 3.21
CA THR A 188 -7.58 15.52 3.76
C THR A 188 -7.35 15.46 5.27
N ASP A 189 -7.96 14.50 5.97
CA ASP A 189 -7.84 14.32 7.42
C ASP A 189 -7.04 13.05 7.79
N ALA A 190 -6.23 13.13 8.86
CA ALA A 190 -5.44 11.99 9.33
C ALA A 190 -6.33 10.85 9.86
N SER A 191 -7.45 11.20 10.50
CA SER A 191 -8.41 10.26 11.09
C SER A 191 -9.12 9.42 10.04
N GLY A 192 -9.63 10.05 8.97
CA GLY A 192 -10.27 9.38 7.85
C GLY A 192 -9.34 8.35 7.17
N ARG A 193 -8.04 8.64 7.06
CA ARG A 193 -7.09 7.64 6.53
C ARG A 193 -6.99 6.42 7.42
N ALA A 194 -6.76 6.65 8.72
CA ALA A 194 -6.54 5.55 9.65
C ALA A 194 -7.77 4.62 9.68
N TRP A 195 -8.97 5.20 9.59
CA TRP A 195 -10.21 4.45 9.50
C TRP A 195 -10.35 3.70 8.18
N PHE A 196 -10.05 4.33 7.05
CA PHE A 196 -10.07 3.67 5.73
C PHE A 196 -9.16 2.43 5.70
N TYR A 197 -7.90 2.56 6.12
CA TYR A 197 -6.96 1.43 6.12
C TYR A 197 -7.41 0.31 7.07
N HIS A 198 -8.05 0.68 8.18
CA HIS A 198 -8.62 -0.30 9.09
C HIS A 198 -9.76 -1.08 8.43
N GLN A 199 -10.68 -0.40 7.75
CA GLN A 199 -11.81 -1.02 7.07
C GLN A 199 -11.36 -1.92 5.91
N ILE A 200 -10.47 -1.42 5.05
CA ILE A 200 -10.09 -2.16 3.86
C ILE A 200 -9.28 -3.40 4.18
N GLY A 201 -8.50 -3.38 5.26
CA GLY A 201 -7.78 -4.56 5.70
C GLY A 201 -8.63 -5.54 6.53
N ASN A 202 -9.92 -5.27 6.71
CA ASN A 202 -10.92 -6.19 7.25
C ASN A 202 -11.92 -6.67 6.18
N ALA A 203 -11.80 -6.20 4.94
CA ALA A 203 -12.61 -6.63 3.80
C ALA A 203 -12.05 -7.92 3.21
#